data_AF-I7JNP7-F1
#
_entry.id   AF-I7JNP7-F1
#
_cell.length_a   1.000
_cell.length_b   1.000
_cell.length_c   1.000
_cell.angle_alpha   90.00
_cell.angle_beta   90.00
_cell.angle_gamma   90.00
#
_symmetry.space_group_name_H-M   'P 1'
#
loop_
_entity.id
_entity.type
_entity.pdbx_description
1 polymer ?
#
loop_
_entity_poly.entity_id
_entity_poly.type
_entity_poly.pdbx_seq_one_letter_code
_entity_poly.pdbx_strand_id
1 'polypeptide(L)'
;MNQISANLSQDNILLDVQASSKKRAFEQVAQIFEDQYGIARATVFDSLFARERLGSTALGHGVAIPHGRIPKLEDTHIAVLRLETPIAFDAPDGENVRLLVCLLVPESATQEHLDLLALIAKKLSNEETRRKLFNVETTEEVLSILSESENEPNNGLDSEVDLKAEVEAEADAQVEAEAQVKAEAKADPNSNLEDNKNTDA
;
A
#
# COMPACT_ATOMS: atom_id res chain seq x y z
N MET A 1 7.66 16.56 14.06
CA MET A 1 7.17 15.86 12.86
C MET A 1 8.06 14.67 12.62
N ASN A 2 7.48 13.48 12.46
CA ASN A 2 8.17 12.24 12.10
C ASN A 2 8.12 12.01 10.58
N GLN A 3 8.76 10.96 10.07
CA GLN A 3 8.77 10.66 8.63
C GLN A 3 7.38 10.39 8.05
N ILE A 4 6.43 9.85 8.84
CA ILE A 4 5.04 9.65 8.37
C ILE A 4 4.40 11.00 8.05
N SER A 5 4.45 11.94 9.00
CA SER A 5 3.84 13.27 8.84
C SER A 5 4.46 14.11 7.72
N ALA A 6 5.72 13.85 7.35
CA ALA A 6 6.37 14.52 6.23
C ALA A 6 5.85 14.06 4.86
N ASN A 7 5.26 12.85 4.79
CA ASN A 7 4.80 12.22 3.54
C ASN A 7 3.27 12.06 3.48
N LEU A 8 2.53 12.57 4.47
CA LEU A 8 1.08 12.46 4.58
C LEU A 8 0.43 13.86 4.59
N SER A 9 -0.33 14.17 3.54
CA SER A 9 -1.21 15.34 3.50
C SER A 9 -2.58 15.01 4.09
N GLN A 10 -3.27 16.02 4.64
CA GLN A 10 -4.66 15.89 5.08
C GLN A 10 -5.60 15.47 3.93
N ASP A 11 -5.33 15.97 2.71
CA ASP A 11 -6.11 15.64 1.51
C ASP A 11 -5.99 14.17 1.10
N ASN A 12 -5.00 13.45 1.64
CA ASN A 12 -4.82 12.01 1.40
C ASN A 12 -5.49 11.13 2.46
N ILE A 13 -6.31 11.72 3.34
CA ILE A 13 -6.97 11.02 4.43
C ILE A 13 -8.47 11.01 4.16
N LEU A 14 -9.02 9.81 3.95
CA LEU A 14 -10.46 9.62 3.84
C LEU A 14 -10.96 8.76 4.99
N LEU A 15 -12.01 9.24 5.65
CA LEU A 15 -12.68 8.55 6.75
C LEU A 15 -14.04 8.00 6.30
N ASP A 16 -14.39 6.87 6.91
CA ASP A 16 -15.68 6.19 6.76
C ASP A 16 -16.07 5.96 5.29
N VAL A 17 -15.09 5.51 4.51
CA VAL A 17 -15.25 5.23 3.09
C VAL A 17 -16.01 3.93 2.87
N GLN A 18 -16.97 3.98 1.94
CA GLN A 18 -17.71 2.82 1.50
C GLN A 18 -16.93 2.06 0.43
N ALA A 19 -16.31 0.96 0.82
CA ALA A 19 -15.72 -0.01 -0.10
C ALA A 19 -16.13 -1.42 0.31
N SER A 20 -16.59 -2.22 -0.65
CA SER A 20 -17.11 -3.57 -0.39
C SER A 20 -16.08 -4.69 -0.59
N SER A 21 -14.86 -4.34 -1.00
CA SER A 21 -13.79 -5.32 -1.28
C SER A 21 -12.42 -4.66 -1.35
N LYS A 22 -11.36 -5.48 -1.29
CA LYS A 22 -9.96 -5.05 -1.44
C LYS A 22 -9.74 -4.25 -2.72
N LYS A 23 -10.28 -4.74 -3.84
CA LYS A 23 -10.27 -4.05 -5.13
C LYS A 23 -10.88 -2.65 -5.04
N ARG A 24 -12.06 -2.51 -4.43
CA ARG A 24 -12.74 -1.22 -4.30
C ARG A 24 -11.96 -0.27 -3.39
N ALA A 25 -11.35 -0.76 -2.32
CA ALA A 25 -10.48 0.06 -1.46
C ALA A 25 -9.27 0.60 -2.24
N PHE A 26 -8.61 -0.23 -3.05
CA PHE A 26 -7.49 0.21 -3.88
C PHE A 26 -7.91 1.20 -4.98
N GLU A 27 -9.10 1.06 -5.55
CA GLU A 27 -9.66 2.05 -6.48
C GLU A 27 -9.85 3.42 -5.80
N GLN A 28 -10.25 3.47 -4.52
CA GLN A 28 -10.36 4.72 -3.76
C GLN A 28 -8.98 5.34 -3.49
N VAL A 29 -8.00 4.53 -3.11
CA VAL A 29 -6.61 4.98 -2.92
C VAL A 29 -6.04 5.54 -4.22
N ALA A 30 -6.27 4.85 -5.34
CA ALA A 30 -5.85 5.32 -6.65
C ALA A 30 -6.47 6.67 -7.01
N GLN A 31 -7.74 6.92 -6.67
CA GLN A 31 -8.39 8.21 -6.91
C GLN A 31 -7.72 9.34 -6.10
N ILE A 32 -7.38 9.11 -4.83
CA ILE A 32 -6.64 10.08 -4.01
C ILE A 32 -5.35 10.49 -4.72
N PHE A 33 -4.56 9.52 -5.18
CA PHE A 33 -3.27 9.80 -5.80
C PHE A 33 -3.37 10.46 -7.19
N GLU A 34 -4.44 10.20 -7.93
CA GLU A 34 -4.75 10.92 -9.17
C GLU A 34 -5.07 12.38 -8.90
N ASP A 35 -5.96 12.63 -7.94
CA ASP A 35 -6.45 13.97 -7.63
C ASP A 35 -5.35 14.88 -7.07
N GLN A 36 -4.46 14.31 -6.24
CA GLN A 36 -3.44 15.07 -5.51
C GLN A 36 -2.10 15.18 -6.25
N TYR A 37 -1.74 14.17 -7.03
CA TYR A 37 -0.40 14.06 -7.63
C TYR A 37 -0.42 13.82 -9.14
N GLY A 38 -1.60 13.70 -9.76
CA GLY A 38 -1.72 13.45 -11.20
C GLY A 38 -1.23 12.06 -11.62
N ILE A 39 -1.10 11.12 -10.69
CA ILE A 39 -0.68 9.74 -10.99
C ILE A 39 -1.90 8.99 -11.53
N ALA A 40 -1.77 8.40 -12.72
CA ALA A 40 -2.88 7.67 -13.33
C ALA A 40 -3.40 6.55 -12.41
N ARG A 41 -4.72 6.49 -12.21
CA ARG A 41 -5.37 5.50 -11.33
C ARG A 41 -4.98 4.07 -11.62
N ALA A 42 -4.92 3.70 -12.90
CA ALA A 42 -4.52 2.36 -13.32
C ALA A 42 -3.12 2.01 -12.81
N THR A 43 -2.16 2.93 -12.92
CA THR A 43 -0.78 2.73 -12.43
C THR A 43 -0.74 2.47 -10.93
N VAL A 44 -1.48 3.26 -10.13
CA VAL A 44 -1.53 3.07 -8.68
C VAL A 44 -2.21 1.76 -8.33
N PHE A 45 -3.37 1.50 -8.92
CA PHE A 45 -4.13 0.27 -8.68
C PHE A 45 -3.30 -0.96 -9.02
N ASP A 46 -2.69 -1.00 -10.21
CA ASP A 46 -1.91 -2.13 -10.68
C ASP A 46 -0.68 -2.36 -9.80
N SER A 47 0.00 -1.31 -9.34
CA SER A 47 1.15 -1.40 -8.43
C SER A 47 0.75 -1.99 -7.07
N LEU A 48 -0.28 -1.45 -6.42
CA LEU A 48 -0.79 -1.95 -5.14
C LEU A 48 -1.30 -3.39 -5.26
N PHE A 49 -2.06 -3.68 -6.32
CA PHE A 49 -2.66 -4.99 -6.51
C PHE A 49 -1.61 -6.04 -6.91
N ALA A 50 -0.59 -5.68 -7.69
CA ALA A 50 0.53 -6.57 -7.99
C ALA A 50 1.28 -6.97 -6.72
N ARG A 51 1.57 -6.02 -5.83
CA ARG A 51 2.17 -6.31 -4.52
C ARG A 51 1.29 -7.22 -3.68
N GLU A 52 0.02 -6.90 -3.56
CA GLU A 52 -0.94 -7.66 -2.76
C GLU A 52 -1.08 -9.13 -3.21
N ARG A 53 -0.87 -9.41 -4.51
CA ARG A 53 -0.91 -10.79 -5.04
C ARG A 53 0.26 -11.66 -4.59
N LEU A 54 1.36 -11.07 -4.14
CA LEU A 54 2.51 -11.82 -3.59
C LEU A 54 2.23 -12.32 -2.17
N GLY A 55 1.32 -11.65 -1.47
CA GLY A 55 0.94 -11.94 -0.10
C GLY A 55 0.17 -10.75 0.48
N SER A 56 -0.78 -11.04 1.37
CA SER A 56 -1.59 -10.02 2.02
C SER A 56 -0.71 -9.00 2.73
N THR A 57 -0.98 -7.70 2.57
CA THR A 57 -0.30 -6.64 3.32
C THR A 57 -1.02 -6.29 4.62
N ALA A 58 -1.95 -7.12 5.09
CA ALA A 58 -2.59 -6.94 6.38
C ALA A 58 -1.68 -7.39 7.52
N LEU A 59 -1.61 -6.59 8.59
CA LEU A 59 -0.81 -6.89 9.78
C LEU A 59 -1.62 -7.63 10.86
N GLY A 60 -2.90 -7.91 10.59
CA GLY A 60 -3.88 -8.30 11.58
C GLY A 60 -4.50 -7.10 12.30
N HIS A 61 -5.36 -7.36 13.28
CA HIS A 61 -6.00 -6.38 14.15
C HIS A 61 -6.73 -5.26 13.40
N GLY A 62 -7.32 -5.60 12.25
CA GLY A 62 -8.10 -4.69 11.42
C GLY A 62 -7.30 -3.64 10.65
N VAL A 63 -5.97 -3.78 10.51
CA VAL A 63 -5.10 -2.83 9.79
C VAL A 63 -4.34 -3.48 8.64
N ALA A 64 -4.06 -2.70 7.59
CA ALA A 64 -3.18 -3.10 6.49
C ALA A 64 -2.28 -1.95 6.03
N ILE A 65 -1.14 -2.31 5.43
CA ILE A 65 -0.15 -1.39 4.85
C ILE A 65 0.11 -1.64 3.36
N PRO A 66 -0.90 -1.50 2.48
CA PRO A 66 -0.70 -1.68 1.05
C PRO A 66 0.37 -0.72 0.53
N HIS A 67 1.32 -1.23 -0.24
CA HIS A 67 2.41 -0.41 -0.73
C HIS A 67 2.75 -0.75 -2.18
N GLY A 68 3.36 0.21 -2.87
CA GLY A 68 3.72 0.00 -4.26
C GLY A 68 4.75 0.98 -4.79
N ARG A 69 5.48 0.53 -5.81
CA ARG A 69 6.43 1.34 -6.56
C ARG A 69 5.74 2.00 -7.75
N ILE A 70 6.00 3.29 -7.96
CA ILE A 70 5.43 4.05 -9.07
C ILE A 70 6.55 4.56 -10.00
N PRO A 71 6.51 4.23 -11.30
CA PRO A 71 7.48 4.75 -12.25
C PRO A 71 7.44 6.27 -12.34
N LYS A 72 8.62 6.89 -12.35
CA LYS A 72 8.81 8.36 -12.43
C LYS A 72 8.19 9.17 -11.28
N LEU A 73 7.80 8.52 -10.19
CA LEU A 73 7.45 9.21 -8.96
C LEU A 73 8.74 9.79 -8.35
N GLU A 74 8.71 11.07 -7.98
CA GLU A 74 9.88 11.77 -7.41
C GLU A 74 9.93 11.63 -5.89
N ASP A 75 8.77 11.76 -5.23
CA ASP A 75 8.64 11.79 -3.78
C ASP A 75 7.81 10.61 -3.25
N THR A 76 8.03 10.26 -1.99
CA THR A 76 7.20 9.27 -1.30
C THR A 76 5.89 9.89 -0.85
N HIS A 77 4.79 9.16 -0.97
CA HIS A 77 3.47 9.65 -0.56
C HIS A 77 2.69 8.58 0.21
N ILE A 78 1.99 9.03 1.25
CA ILE A 78 1.13 8.20 2.10
C ILE A 78 -0.33 8.63 1.91
N ALA A 79 -1.22 7.64 1.87
CA ALA A 79 -2.66 7.84 1.98
C ALA A 79 -3.23 7.01 3.13
N VAL A 80 -4.23 7.54 3.81
CA VAL A 80 -4.94 6.84 4.89
C VAL A 80 -6.39 6.67 4.50
N LEU A 81 -6.87 5.44 4.53
CA LEU A 81 -8.24 5.10 4.21
C LEU A 81 -8.84 4.33 5.38
N ARG A 82 -9.78 4.95 6.11
CA ARG A 82 -10.62 4.24 7.08
C ARG A 82 -11.95 3.89 6.43
N LEU A 83 -12.29 2.61 6.43
CA LEU A 83 -13.53 2.10 5.90
C LEU A 83 -14.67 2.23 6.91
N GLU A 84 -15.87 2.53 6.42
CA GLU A 84 -17.09 2.49 7.22
C GLU A 84 -17.38 1.06 7.70
N THR A 85 -17.26 0.09 6.79
CA THR A 85 -17.41 -1.34 7.06
C THR A 85 -16.10 -2.08 6.81
N PRO A 86 -15.56 -2.86 7.77
CA PRO A 86 -14.37 -3.67 7.56
C PRO A 86 -14.57 -4.71 6.46
N ILE A 87 -13.54 -4.96 5.65
CA ILE A 87 -13.57 -5.88 4.50
C ILE A 87 -12.61 -7.05 4.67
N ALA A 88 -12.93 -8.18 4.04
CA ALA A 88 -11.99 -9.30 3.94
C ALA A 88 -10.70 -8.85 3.25
N PHE A 89 -9.56 -9.14 3.89
CA PHE A 89 -8.25 -8.75 3.39
C PHE A 89 -7.21 -9.88 3.46
N ASP A 90 -7.62 -11.10 3.80
CA ASP A 90 -6.71 -12.25 3.97
C ASP A 90 -5.64 -11.97 5.05
N ALA A 91 -6.05 -11.35 6.16
CA ALA A 91 -5.15 -11.04 7.26
C ALA A 91 -4.63 -12.32 7.95
N PRO A 92 -3.40 -12.32 8.50
CA PRO A 92 -2.83 -13.50 9.15
C PRO A 92 -3.65 -14.03 10.34
N ASP A 93 -4.39 -13.15 11.02
CA ASP A 93 -5.29 -13.47 12.13
C ASP A 93 -6.74 -13.78 11.69
N GLY A 94 -7.03 -13.67 10.39
CA GLY A 94 -8.36 -13.85 9.82
C GLY A 94 -9.33 -12.69 10.05
N GLU A 95 -8.89 -11.57 10.65
CA GLU A 95 -9.74 -10.40 10.84
C GLU A 95 -9.94 -9.60 9.55
N ASN A 96 -11.09 -8.93 9.45
CA ASN A 96 -11.36 -7.99 8.38
C ASN A 96 -10.64 -6.66 8.63
N VAL A 97 -10.12 -6.04 7.57
CA VAL A 97 -9.41 -4.76 7.65
C VAL A 97 -10.38 -3.60 7.57
N ARG A 98 -10.23 -2.64 8.49
CA ARG A 98 -10.95 -1.38 8.51
C ARG A 98 -10.07 -0.18 8.16
N LEU A 99 -8.77 -0.24 8.45
CA LEU A 99 -7.85 0.88 8.24
C LEU A 99 -6.70 0.46 7.33
N LEU A 100 -6.49 1.23 6.27
CA LEU A 100 -5.39 1.06 5.34
C LEU A 100 -4.49 2.29 5.43
N VAL A 101 -3.19 2.09 5.61
CA VAL A 101 -2.18 3.15 5.46
C VAL A 101 -1.33 2.78 4.25
N CYS A 102 -1.63 3.40 3.12
CA CYS A 102 -1.04 3.06 1.83
C CYS A 102 0.23 3.89 1.57
N LEU A 103 1.27 3.26 1.06
CA LEU A 103 2.57 3.90 0.78
C LEU A 103 2.94 3.74 -0.69
N LEU A 104 3.09 4.85 -1.41
CA LEU A 104 3.66 4.88 -2.75
C LEU A 104 5.07 5.46 -2.73
N VAL A 105 6.00 4.76 -3.37
CA VAL A 105 7.41 5.14 -3.40
C VAL A 105 7.97 5.13 -4.82
N PRO A 106 9.05 5.88 -5.09
CA PRO A 106 9.82 5.77 -6.33
C PRO A 106 10.30 4.32 -6.63
N GLU A 107 10.50 4.00 -7.91
CA GLU A 107 11.01 2.68 -8.36
C GLU A 107 12.36 2.31 -7.72
N SER A 108 13.21 3.30 -7.40
CA SER A 108 14.47 3.06 -6.71
C SER A 108 14.23 2.48 -5.32
N ALA A 109 14.75 1.28 -5.05
CA ALA A 109 14.83 0.75 -3.69
C ALA A 109 15.79 1.62 -2.87
N THR A 110 15.27 2.26 -1.83
CA THR A 110 16.07 3.02 -0.86
C THR A 110 15.80 2.49 0.54
N GLN A 111 16.81 2.57 1.40
CA GLN A 111 16.67 2.22 2.81
C GLN A 111 15.60 3.09 3.49
N GLU A 112 15.47 4.35 3.06
CA GLU A 112 14.50 5.30 3.60
C GLU A 112 13.05 4.82 3.41
N HIS A 113 12.71 4.21 2.27
CA HIS A 113 11.38 3.67 2.03
C HIS A 113 11.04 2.53 2.99
N LEU A 114 12.02 1.66 3.24
CA LEU A 114 11.89 0.50 4.11
C LEU A 114 11.78 0.92 5.57
N ASP A 115 12.57 1.90 5.99
CA ASP A 115 12.50 2.48 7.34
C ASP A 115 11.14 3.15 7.59
N LEU A 116 10.61 3.87 6.60
CA LEU A 116 9.27 4.46 6.70
C LEU A 116 8.17 3.40 6.78
N LEU A 117 8.25 2.34 5.97
CA LEU A 117 7.27 1.26 5.99
C LEU A 117 7.31 0.50 7.34
N ALA A 118 8.50 0.22 7.87
CA ALA A 118 8.69 -0.35 9.21
C ALA A 118 8.14 0.57 10.31
N LEU A 119 8.34 1.89 10.20
CA LEU A 119 7.79 2.87 11.13
C LEU A 119 6.26 2.86 11.12
N ILE A 120 5.63 2.79 9.94
CA ILE A 120 4.17 2.66 9.81
C ILE A 120 3.69 1.36 10.47
N ALA A 121 4.34 0.23 10.16
CA ALA A 121 3.98 -1.08 10.72
C ALA A 121 4.07 -1.09 12.25
N LYS A 122 5.18 -0.58 12.82
CA LYS A 122 5.37 -0.44 14.28
C LYS A 122 4.27 0.42 14.91
N LYS A 123 3.94 1.55 14.27
CA LYS A 123 2.91 2.44 14.78
C LYS A 123 1.53 1.79 14.80
N LEU A 124 1.23 1.00 13.76
CA LEU A 124 -0.02 0.25 13.66
C LEU A 124 -0.04 -1.03 14.51
N SER A 125 1.11 -1.54 14.98
CA SER A 125 1.16 -2.67 15.93
C SER A 125 0.81 -2.25 17.36
N ASN A 126 0.91 -0.96 17.68
CA ASN A 126 0.47 -0.40 18.96
C ASN A 126 -1.07 -0.37 19.08
N GLU A 127 -1.62 -1.10 20.05
CA GLU A 127 -3.07 -1.22 20.28
C GLU A 127 -3.75 0.12 20.57
N GLU A 128 -3.13 0.98 21.39
CA GLU A 128 -3.69 2.28 21.73
C GLU A 128 -3.80 3.18 20.49
N THR A 129 -2.79 3.15 19.63
CA THR A 129 -2.75 3.88 18.36
C THR A 129 -3.87 3.40 17.44
N ARG A 130 -4.02 2.08 17.23
CA ARG A 130 -5.13 1.53 16.44
C ARG A 130 -6.48 1.95 17.00
N ARG A 131 -6.67 1.82 18.33
CA ARG A 131 -7.90 2.20 19.00
C ARG A 131 -8.24 3.68 18.76
N LYS A 132 -7.25 4.58 18.84
CA LYS A 132 -7.47 6.00 18.51
C LYS A 132 -7.89 6.16 17.05
N LEU A 133 -7.14 5.60 16.09
CA LEU A 133 -7.41 5.70 14.65
C LEU A 133 -8.78 5.12 14.23
N PHE A 134 -9.26 4.08 14.90
CA PHE A 134 -10.59 3.53 14.64
C PHE A 134 -11.75 4.42 15.12
N ASN A 135 -11.49 5.38 16.00
CA ASN A 135 -12.51 6.21 16.66
C ASN A 135 -12.37 7.72 16.39
N VAL A 136 -11.35 8.18 15.64
CA VAL A 136 -11.24 9.60 15.26
C VAL A 136 -12.44 10.07 14.46
N GLU A 137 -12.79 11.34 14.59
CA GLU A 137 -13.90 11.95 13.84
C GLU A 137 -13.38 12.87 12.73
N THR A 138 -12.11 13.26 12.79
CA THR A 138 -11.50 14.23 11.88
C THR A 138 -10.18 13.75 11.28
N THR A 139 -9.87 14.26 10.09
CA THR A 139 -8.60 13.97 9.38
C THR A 139 -7.39 14.56 10.12
N GLU A 140 -7.59 15.65 10.84
CA GLU A 140 -6.59 16.34 11.65
C GLU A 140 -6.15 15.48 12.84
N GLU A 141 -7.09 14.77 13.46
CA GLU A 141 -6.77 13.81 14.53
C GLU A 141 -5.93 12.64 13.99
N VAL A 142 -6.22 12.15 12.78
CA VAL A 142 -5.39 11.12 12.13
C VAL A 142 -3.97 11.63 11.97
N LEU A 143 -3.80 12.83 11.41
CA LEU A 143 -2.47 13.46 11.27
C LEU A 143 -1.78 13.58 12.62
N SER A 144 -2.46 14.08 13.65
CA SER A 144 -1.89 14.23 14.99
C SER A 144 -1.40 12.88 15.53
N ILE A 145 -2.26 11.87 15.52
CA ILE A 145 -1.94 10.53 16.03
C ILE A 145 -0.78 9.94 15.26
N LEU A 146 -0.75 10.03 13.93
CA LEU A 146 0.32 9.49 13.10
C LEU A 146 1.62 10.32 13.18
N SER A 147 1.54 11.59 13.58
CA SER A 147 2.69 12.49 13.80
C SER A 147 3.35 12.34 15.16
N GLU A 148 2.63 11.81 16.16
CA GLU A 148 3.16 11.62 17.53
C GLU A 148 4.46 10.80 17.50
N SER A 149 5.53 11.34 18.09
CA SER A 149 6.72 10.57 18.41
C SER A 149 6.38 9.59 19.53
N GLU A 150 6.80 8.33 19.44
CA GLU A 150 6.54 7.37 20.52
C GLU A 150 7.19 7.85 21.82
N ASN A 151 6.40 7.95 22.91
CA ASN A 151 6.94 7.97 24.26
C ASN A 151 7.04 6.51 24.70
N GLU A 152 8.26 5.99 24.77
CA GLU A 152 8.55 4.63 25.26
C GLU A 152 7.90 4.36 26.63
N PRO A 153 7.25 3.20 26.78
CA PRO A 153 7.91 2.20 27.61
C PRO A 153 8.09 0.87 26.87
N ASN A 154 9.35 0.54 26.62
CA ASN A 154 9.93 -0.77 26.31
C ASN A 154 9.15 -1.94 26.93
N ASN A 155 8.65 -2.84 26.08
CA ASN A 155 8.52 -4.24 26.44
C ASN A 155 8.61 -5.16 25.19
N GLY A 156 9.81 -5.61 24.86
CA GLY A 156 10.04 -6.79 24.00
C GLY A 156 10.90 -6.56 22.75
N LEU A 157 12.21 -6.65 22.91
CA LEU A 157 13.27 -6.39 21.91
C LEU A 157 13.54 -7.55 20.92
N ASP A 158 12.51 -8.30 20.51
CA ASP A 158 12.67 -9.39 19.53
C ASP A 158 11.92 -9.15 18.20
N SER A 159 11.01 -8.16 18.09
CA SER A 159 10.12 -8.01 16.92
C SER A 159 10.54 -6.99 15.84
N GLU A 160 11.42 -6.02 16.18
CA GLU A 160 11.81 -4.95 15.23
C GLU A 160 12.70 -5.47 14.08
N VAL A 161 13.51 -6.50 14.33
CA VAL A 161 14.40 -7.08 13.31
C VAL A 161 13.61 -7.91 12.30
N ASP A 162 12.57 -8.62 12.77
CA ASP A 162 11.73 -9.49 11.92
C ASP A 162 10.84 -8.67 10.99
N LEU A 163 10.19 -7.61 11.49
CA LEU A 163 9.33 -6.73 10.69
C LEU A 163 10.10 -6.05 9.55
N LYS A 164 11.33 -5.58 9.82
CA LYS A 164 12.14 -4.90 8.81
C LYS A 164 12.62 -5.86 7.72
N ALA A 165 13.03 -7.07 8.11
CA ALA A 165 13.48 -8.10 7.16
C ALA A 165 12.36 -8.60 6.26
N GLU A 166 11.14 -8.79 6.79
CA GLU A 166 9.96 -9.16 5.99
C GLU A 166 9.60 -8.05 4.99
N VAL A 167 9.57 -6.79 5.45
CA VAL A 167 9.30 -5.63 4.59
C VAL A 167 10.33 -5.48 3.47
N GLU A 168 11.61 -5.72 3.76
CA GLU A 168 12.70 -5.72 2.76
C GLU A 168 12.54 -6.82 1.71
N ALA A 169 12.31 -8.05 2.16
CA ALA A 169 12.09 -9.19 1.27
C ALA A 169 10.87 -9.01 0.37
N GLU A 170 9.80 -8.42 0.88
CA GLU A 170 8.58 -8.11 0.12
C GLU A 170 8.78 -7.00 -0.91
N ALA A 171 9.55 -5.96 -0.56
CA ALA A 171 9.88 -4.87 -1.47
C ALA A 171 10.76 -5.33 -2.64
N ASP A 172 11.66 -6.28 -2.40
CA ASP A 172 12.49 -6.92 -3.43
C ASP A 172 11.65 -7.87 -4.30
N ALA A 173 10.77 -8.69 -3.70
CA ALA A 173 9.86 -9.57 -4.43
C ALA A 173 8.92 -8.79 -5.36
N GLN A 174 8.50 -7.57 -4.97
CA GLN A 174 7.72 -6.69 -5.84
C GLN A 174 8.53 -6.23 -7.07
N VAL A 175 9.81 -5.87 -6.91
CA VAL A 175 10.67 -5.48 -8.04
C VAL A 175 10.80 -6.63 -9.05
N GLU A 176 10.97 -7.86 -8.56
CA GLU A 176 11.03 -9.05 -9.41
C GLU A 176 9.70 -9.36 -10.12
N ALA A 177 8.58 -9.29 -9.39
CA ALA A 177 7.25 -9.53 -9.96
C ALA A 177 6.88 -8.50 -11.04
N GLU A 178 7.19 -7.22 -10.82
CA GLU A 178 6.99 -6.15 -11.80
C GLU A 178 7.87 -6.35 -13.04
N ALA A 179 9.12 -6.81 -12.87
CA ALA A 179 10.00 -7.14 -13.97
C ALA A 179 9.45 -8.30 -14.82
N GLN A 180 8.86 -9.31 -14.17
CA GLN A 180 8.27 -10.46 -14.85
C GLN A 180 6.99 -10.10 -15.63
N VAL A 181 6.09 -9.31 -15.05
CA VAL A 181 4.88 -8.82 -15.75
C VAL A 181 5.25 -7.94 -16.95
N LYS A 182 6.25 -7.04 -16.81
CA LYS A 182 6.76 -6.22 -17.91
C LYS A 182 7.43 -7.08 -19.00
N ALA A 183 8.02 -8.22 -18.66
CA ALA A 183 8.61 -9.16 -19.61
C ALA A 183 7.54 -9.96 -20.38
N GLU A 184 6.51 -10.44 -19.68
CA GLU A 184 5.37 -11.16 -20.30
C GLU A 184 4.56 -10.26 -21.24
N ALA A 185 4.31 -9.00 -20.86
CA ALA A 185 3.63 -8.02 -21.71
C ALA A 185 4.42 -7.63 -22.97
N LYS A 186 5.74 -7.84 -23.00
CA LYS A 186 6.60 -7.61 -24.17
C LYS A 186 6.78 -8.86 -25.04
N ALA A 187 6.37 -10.03 -24.57
CA ALA A 187 6.58 -11.31 -25.25
C ALA A 187 5.50 -11.66 -26.28
N ASP A 188 4.46 -10.85 -26.47
CA ASP A 188 3.47 -11.05 -27.54
C ASP A 188 3.43 -9.87 -28.53
N PRO A 189 4.25 -9.90 -29.60
CA PRO A 189 4.10 -8.99 -30.72
C PRO A 189 3.54 -9.65 -32.00
N ASN A 190 3.07 -10.92 -31.98
CA ASN A 190 2.58 -11.52 -33.23
C ASN A 190 1.62 -12.73 -33.05
N SER A 191 0.31 -12.46 -33.03
CA SER A 191 -0.73 -13.48 -33.31
C SER A 191 -1.64 -13.11 -34.49
N ASN A 192 -1.25 -12.15 -35.33
CA ASN A 192 -1.96 -11.87 -36.57
C ASN A 192 -0.98 -11.59 -37.70
N LEU A 193 -0.79 -12.59 -38.58
CA LEU A 193 -0.65 -12.50 -40.04
C LEU A 193 0.15 -13.72 -40.53
N GLU A 194 -0.53 -14.83 -40.80
CA GLU A 194 -0.08 -15.78 -41.83
C GLU A 194 -1.28 -16.23 -42.66
N ASP A 195 -1.49 -15.49 -43.76
CA ASP A 195 -1.75 -15.97 -45.11
C ASP A 195 -2.45 -17.33 -45.28
N ASN A 196 -3.78 -17.31 -45.35
CA ASN A 196 -4.49 -18.35 -46.09
C ASN A 196 -4.64 -17.91 -47.55
N LYS A 197 -3.63 -18.25 -48.37
CA LYS A 197 -3.73 -18.17 -49.82
C LYS A 197 -4.74 -19.19 -50.32
N ASN A 198 -5.92 -18.68 -50.65
CA ASN A 198 -6.87 -19.32 -51.52
C ASN A 198 -6.21 -19.55 -52.90
N THR A 199 -5.96 -20.80 -53.26
CA THR A 199 -5.69 -21.18 -54.66
C THR A 199 -6.71 -22.22 -55.07
N ASP A 200 -7.66 -21.76 -55.89
CA ASP A 200 -8.48 -22.56 -56.80
C ASP A 200 -7.58 -23.40 -57.72
N ALA A 201 -7.89 -24.70 -57.83
CA ALA A 201 -7.77 -25.53 -59.05
C ALA A 201 -8.42 -26.91 -58.81
#